data_AF-A0A7R9R1F7-F1
#
_entry.id   AF-A0A7R9R1F7-F1
#
_cell.length_a   1.000
_cell.length_b   1.000
_cell.length_c   1.000
_cell.angle_alpha   90.00
_cell.angle_beta   90.00
_cell.angle_gamma   90.00
#
_symmetry.space_group_name_H-M   'P 1'
#
loop_
_entity.id
_entity.type
_entity.pdbx_description
1 polymer ?
#
loop_
_entity_poly.entity_id
_entity_poly.type
_entity_poly.pdbx_seq_one_letter_code
_entity_poly.pdbx_strand_id
1 'polypeptide(L)'
;MSTSHRNGGLIGIHELHSRLLQSRNTAKLSHKSDEEISVDDVLRAIEKLSKLGSGLKVMSCGKTYIIQSVATELSLDQNSIIQKAQSTNGCVSLSSIVNDLQWTEERTLKAINDMVMEGIVWIDKQSPTGHTLYWFPGLRQSLSYK
;
A
#
# COMPACT_ATOMS: atom_id res chain seq x y z
N MET A 1 0.91 10.68 -10.48
CA MET A 1 0.84 9.27 -10.03
C MET A 1 2.12 8.50 -10.42
N SER A 2 3.30 8.91 -9.92
CA SER A 2 4.60 8.39 -10.38
C SER A 2 4.86 6.92 -10.03
N THR A 3 4.34 6.43 -8.89
CA THR A 3 4.58 5.05 -8.42
C THR A 3 3.49 4.04 -8.77
N SER A 4 2.36 4.49 -9.33
CA SER A 4 1.18 3.66 -9.64
C SER A 4 1.52 2.41 -10.46
N HIS A 5 2.38 2.55 -11.48
CA HIS A 5 2.84 1.45 -12.32
C HIS A 5 3.61 0.35 -11.57
N ARG A 6 4.06 0.60 -10.33
CA ARG A 6 4.83 -0.35 -9.51
C ARG A 6 4.04 -0.95 -8.36
N ASN A 7 3.04 -0.22 -7.85
CA ASN A 7 2.36 -0.56 -6.60
C ASN A 7 0.82 -0.55 -6.69
N GLY A 8 0.26 -0.46 -7.90
CA GLY A 8 -1.19 -0.49 -8.13
C GLY A 8 -1.93 0.71 -7.55
N GLY A 9 -1.22 1.78 -7.18
CA GLY A 9 -1.82 2.96 -6.54
C GLY A 9 -1.93 2.88 -5.02
N LEU A 10 -1.28 1.89 -4.38
CA LEU A 10 -1.18 1.81 -2.92
C LEU A 10 0.24 2.15 -2.44
N ILE A 11 0.35 2.99 -1.42
CA ILE A 11 1.62 3.32 -0.79
C ILE A 11 1.46 3.52 0.71
N GLY A 12 2.37 2.95 1.51
CA GLY A 12 2.41 3.21 2.95
C GLY A 12 2.80 4.66 3.28
N ILE A 13 2.22 5.22 4.33
CA ILE A 13 2.46 6.62 4.74
C ILE A 13 3.93 6.94 5.01
N HIS A 14 4.68 6.01 5.62
CA HIS A 14 6.10 6.21 5.90
C HIS A 14 6.95 6.19 4.62
N GLU A 15 6.60 5.33 3.66
CA GLU A 15 7.28 5.31 2.36
C GLU A 15 6.99 6.59 1.57
N LEU A 16 5.73 7.04 1.57
CA LEU A 16 5.32 8.29 0.94
C LEU A 16 6.07 9.49 1.54
N HIS A 17 6.14 9.56 2.87
CA HIS A 17 6.85 10.61 3.60
C HIS A 17 8.35 10.63 3.28
N SER A 18 9.01 9.47 3.31
CA SER A 18 10.43 9.35 2.95
C SER A 18 10.70 9.81 1.51
N ARG A 19 9.85 9.38 0.55
CA ARG A 19 9.95 9.81 -0.85
C ARG A 19 9.72 11.31 -1.03
N LEU A 20 8.79 11.90 -0.27
CA LEU A 20 8.51 13.34 -0.29
C LEU A 20 9.75 14.13 0.15
N LEU A 21 10.40 13.71 1.24
CA LEU A 21 11.62 14.35 1.73
C LEU A 21 12.77 14.24 0.72
N GLN A 22 12.96 13.06 0.11
CA GLN A 22 13.98 12.86 -0.93
C GLN A 22 13.74 13.74 -2.16
N SER A 23 12.48 13.87 -2.61
CA SER A 23 12.12 14.73 -3.73
C SER A 23 12.38 16.22 -3.45
N ARG A 24 12.20 16.67 -2.19
CA ARG A 24 12.47 18.06 -1.80
C ARG A 24 13.98 18.37 -1.78
N ASN A 25 14.77 17.44 -1.26
CA ASN A 25 16.22 17.60 -1.14
C ASN A 25 16.92 17.64 -2.51
N THR A 26 16.44 16.86 -3.48
CA THR A 26 16.96 16.85 -4.85
C THR A 26 16.60 18.11 -5.64
N ALA A 27 15.48 18.76 -5.33
CA ALA A 27 15.02 19.97 -6.01
C ALA A 27 15.75 21.27 -5.61
N LYS A 28 16.76 21.23 -4.72
CA LYS A 28 17.46 22.42 -4.17
C LYS A 28 16.52 23.51 -3.63
N LEU A 29 15.29 23.17 -3.27
CA LEU A 29 14.29 24.11 -2.75
C LEU A 29 14.51 24.46 -1.26
N SER A 30 15.50 23.85 -0.60
CA SER A 30 15.81 24.15 0.80
C SER A 30 16.73 25.36 0.92
N HIS A 31 16.16 26.56 0.82
CA HIS A 31 16.67 27.71 1.55
C HIS A 31 16.31 27.51 3.03
N LYS A 32 17.18 26.86 3.79
CA LYS A 32 17.50 27.19 5.20
C LYS A 32 16.32 27.54 6.15
N SER A 33 15.16 26.91 5.99
CA SER A 33 14.05 26.94 6.94
C SER A 33 13.55 25.50 7.11
N ASP A 34 14.21 24.80 8.03
CA ASP A 34 13.93 23.41 8.45
C ASP A 34 12.58 23.32 9.18
N GLU A 35 11.47 23.51 8.47
CA GLU A 35 10.24 22.86 8.90
C GLU A 35 10.31 21.42 8.42
N GLU A 36 10.63 20.53 9.38
CA GLU A 36 10.47 19.09 9.24
C GLU A 36 8.98 18.81 9.00
N ILE A 37 8.65 18.43 7.77
CA ILE A 37 7.29 17.98 7.44
C ILE A 37 7.04 16.72 8.27
N SER A 38 6.06 16.75 9.15
CA SER A 38 5.68 15.57 9.92
C SER A 38 4.77 14.65 9.09
N VAL A 39 4.62 13.39 9.54
CA VAL A 39 3.64 12.46 8.96
C VAL A 39 2.21 13.03 9.07
N ASP A 40 1.91 13.77 10.13
CA ASP A 40 0.59 14.37 10.34
C ASP A 40 0.31 15.48 9.31
N ASP A 41 1.32 16.25 8.93
CA ASP A 41 1.18 17.26 7.87
C ASP A 41 0.84 16.62 6.51
N VAL A 42 1.46 15.47 6.21
CA VAL A 42 1.14 14.69 5.00
C VAL A 42 -0.31 14.18 5.06
N LEU A 43 -0.76 13.63 6.18
CA LEU A 43 -2.14 13.15 6.34
C LEU A 43 -3.15 14.28 6.18
N ARG A 44 -2.95 15.42 6.85
CA ARG A 44 -3.82 16.60 6.73
C ARG A 44 -3.83 17.14 5.30
N ALA A 45 -2.69 17.14 4.61
CA ALA A 45 -2.62 17.57 3.22
C ALA A 45 -3.45 16.66 2.31
N ILE A 46 -3.34 15.33 2.47
CA ILE A 46 -4.14 14.38 1.70
C ILE A 46 -5.63 14.52 2.00
N GLU A 47 -6.01 14.72 3.27
CA GLU A 47 -7.42 14.92 3.65
C GLU A 47 -8.01 16.21 3.04
N LYS A 48 -7.21 17.27 2.91
CA LYS A 48 -7.64 18.48 2.20
C LYS A 48 -7.75 18.23 0.69
N LEU A 49 -6.81 17.50 0.11
CA LEU A 49 -6.82 17.16 -1.31
C LEU A 49 -7.98 16.22 -1.67
N SER A 50 -8.38 15.31 -0.79
CA SER A 50 -9.50 14.38 -1.05
C SER A 50 -10.83 15.15 -1.21
N LYS A 51 -11.04 16.20 -0.41
CA LYS A 51 -12.19 17.11 -0.50
C LYS A 51 -12.25 17.90 -1.82
N LEU A 52 -11.13 18.04 -2.50
CA LEU A 52 -11.02 18.71 -3.80
C LEU A 52 -11.17 17.75 -5.00
N GLY A 53 -11.44 16.46 -4.76
CA GLY A 53 -11.56 15.47 -5.83
C GLY A 53 -10.21 15.04 -6.42
N SER A 54 -9.11 15.19 -5.68
CA SER A 54 -7.75 14.81 -6.12
C SER A 54 -7.58 13.32 -6.46
N GLY A 55 -8.56 12.50 -6.09
CA GLY A 55 -8.48 11.06 -6.26
C GLY A 55 -7.48 10.41 -5.30
N LEU A 56 -7.34 10.92 -4.07
CA LEU A 56 -6.56 10.30 -3.01
C LEU A 56 -7.44 9.95 -1.81
N LYS A 57 -7.24 8.76 -1.25
CA LYS A 57 -7.92 8.28 -0.05
C LYS A 57 -6.92 7.77 0.97
N VAL A 58 -7.15 8.09 2.24
CA VAL A 58 -6.39 7.55 3.36
C VAL A 58 -7.17 6.36 3.92
N MET A 59 -6.49 5.23 4.07
CA MET A 59 -7.01 4.03 4.73
C MET A 59 -6.22 3.76 6.00
N SER A 60 -6.92 3.65 7.12
CA SER A 60 -6.30 3.20 8.38
C SER A 60 -6.12 1.69 8.32
N CYS A 61 -4.93 1.23 8.70
CA CYS A 61 -4.65 -0.19 8.82
C CYS A 61 -3.71 -0.43 10.01
N GLY A 62 -4.25 -1.03 11.07
CA GLY A 62 -3.51 -1.24 12.32
C GLY A 62 -2.99 0.06 12.92
N LYS A 63 -1.67 0.20 13.02
CA LYS A 63 -0.98 1.38 13.58
C LYS A 63 -0.43 2.35 12.54
N THR A 64 -0.72 2.13 11.25
CA THR A 64 -0.21 2.96 10.15
C THR A 64 -1.32 3.28 9.16
N TYR A 65 -0.97 4.09 8.17
CA TYR A 65 -1.89 4.53 7.13
C TYR A 65 -1.38 4.10 5.75
N ILE A 66 -2.31 3.72 4.88
CA ILE A 66 -2.07 3.44 3.47
C ILE A 66 -2.78 4.53 2.67
N ILE A 67 -2.09 5.06 1.67
CA ILE A 67 -2.61 6.05 0.75
C ILE A 67 -2.96 5.32 -0.54
N GLN A 68 -4.21 5.48 -0.94
CA GLN A 68 -4.80 4.88 -2.12
C GLN A 68 -5.10 5.97 -3.15
N SER A 69 -4.72 5.71 -4.39
CA SER A 69 -5.23 6.44 -5.55
C SER A 69 -6.64 5.93 -5.91
N VAL A 70 -7.61 6.83 -6.03
CA VAL A 70 -9.04 6.57 -6.28
C VAL A 70 -9.32 5.89 -7.62
N ALA A 71 -8.37 5.90 -8.56
CA ALA A 71 -8.49 5.12 -9.80
C ALA A 71 -8.69 3.61 -9.55
N THR A 72 -8.38 3.14 -8.35
CA THR A 72 -8.56 1.75 -7.92
C THR A 72 -9.65 1.72 -6.86
N GLU A 73 -10.90 1.41 -7.19
CA GLU A 73 -11.94 1.23 -6.16
C GLU A 73 -11.75 -0.12 -5.46
N LEU A 74 -11.43 -0.10 -4.17
CA LEU A 74 -11.23 -1.31 -3.39
C LEU A 74 -12.53 -1.78 -2.76
N SER A 75 -12.96 -2.98 -3.12
CA SER A 75 -14.05 -3.72 -2.47
C SER A 75 -13.73 -4.02 -1.00
N LEU A 76 -14.77 -4.35 -0.22
CA LEU A 76 -14.59 -4.77 1.18
C LEU A 76 -13.66 -5.97 1.30
N ASP A 77 -13.79 -6.92 0.37
CA ASP A 77 -12.97 -8.13 0.36
C ASP A 77 -11.49 -7.77 0.14
N GLN A 78 -11.24 -6.86 -0.80
CA GLN A 78 -9.89 -6.42 -1.09
C GLN A 78 -9.27 -5.69 0.10
N ASN A 79 -10.04 -4.83 0.78
CA ASN A 79 -9.59 -4.16 1.99
C ASN A 79 -9.22 -5.13 3.11
N SER A 80 -10.01 -6.20 3.33
CA SER A 80 -9.69 -7.22 4.34
C SER A 80 -8.39 -7.97 4.03
N ILE A 81 -8.13 -8.28 2.76
CA ILE A 81 -6.87 -8.93 2.35
C ILE A 81 -5.69 -7.96 2.55
N ILE A 82 -5.83 -6.68 2.20
CA ILE A 82 -4.80 -5.66 2.43
C ILE A 82 -4.46 -5.53 3.93
N GLN A 83 -5.50 -5.51 4.79
CA GLN A 83 -5.31 -5.45 6.23
C GLN A 83 -4.52 -6.65 6.76
N LYS A 84 -4.88 -7.84 6.29
CA LYS A 84 -4.15 -9.06 6.62
C LYS A 84 -2.71 -9.00 6.12
N ALA A 85 -2.50 -8.62 4.85
CA ALA A 85 -1.17 -8.51 4.26
C ALA A 85 -0.26 -7.56 5.04
N GLN A 86 -0.81 -6.47 5.59
CA GLN A 86 -0.04 -5.56 6.42
C GLN A 86 0.44 -6.22 7.72
N SER A 87 -0.35 -7.09 8.34
CA SER A 87 0.05 -7.85 9.52
C SER A 87 1.13 -8.91 9.23
N THR A 88 1.23 -9.36 7.98
CA THR A 88 2.15 -10.41 7.51
C THR A 88 3.26 -9.85 6.62
N ASN A 89 3.76 -8.65 6.94
CA ASN A 89 4.92 -8.03 6.27
C ASN A 89 4.75 -7.81 4.75
N GLY A 90 3.52 -7.55 4.31
CA GLY A 90 3.18 -7.23 2.93
C GLY A 90 3.00 -8.44 2.02
N CYS A 91 2.86 -9.66 2.55
CA CYS A 91 2.54 -10.84 1.73
C CYS A 91 1.53 -11.77 2.40
N VAL A 92 0.77 -12.51 1.59
CA VAL A 92 -0.22 -13.49 2.05
C VAL A 92 -0.19 -14.73 1.17
N SER A 93 -0.61 -15.87 1.71
CA SER A 93 -0.97 -17.04 0.92
C SER A 93 -2.49 -17.20 0.85
N LEU A 94 -2.97 -17.91 -0.17
CA LEU A 94 -4.39 -18.22 -0.32
C LEU A 94 -4.93 -19.00 0.89
N SER A 95 -4.18 -20.01 1.36
CA SER A 95 -4.50 -20.77 2.57
C SER A 95 -4.58 -19.89 3.82
N SER A 96 -3.67 -18.91 3.96
CA SER A 96 -3.68 -18.00 5.10
C SER A 96 -4.94 -17.13 5.11
N ILE A 97 -5.39 -16.65 3.95
CA ILE A 97 -6.61 -15.83 3.86
C ILE A 97 -7.84 -16.67 4.20
N VAL A 98 -7.96 -17.87 3.60
CA VAL A 98 -9.06 -18.80 3.86
C VAL A 98 -9.17 -19.10 5.36
N ASN A 99 -8.04 -19.41 6.01
CA ASN A 99 -8.03 -19.77 7.43
C ASN A 99 -8.35 -18.59 8.36
N ASP A 100 -7.81 -17.40 8.10
CA ASP A 100 -8.00 -16.28 9.04
C ASP A 100 -9.33 -15.55 8.81
N LEU A 101 -9.77 -15.41 7.55
CA LEU A 101 -11.02 -14.72 7.22
C LEU A 101 -12.23 -15.66 7.15
N GLN A 102 -12.00 -16.98 7.25
CA GLN A 102 -13.04 -18.02 7.15
C GLN A 102 -13.83 -17.91 5.83
N TRP A 103 -13.12 -17.61 4.74
CA TRP A 103 -13.70 -17.47 3.41
C TRP A 103 -13.57 -18.74 2.59
N THR A 104 -14.42 -18.89 1.57
CA THR A 104 -14.25 -19.96 0.58
C THR A 104 -13.02 -19.70 -0.27
N GLU A 105 -12.45 -20.79 -0.80
CA GLU A 105 -11.31 -20.73 -1.71
C GLU A 105 -11.64 -19.89 -2.96
N GLU A 106 -12.82 -20.11 -3.53
CA GLU A 106 -13.30 -19.40 -4.72
C GLU A 106 -13.42 -17.89 -4.50
N ARG A 107 -14.00 -17.46 -3.36
CA ARG A 107 -14.08 -16.03 -3.00
C ARG A 107 -12.70 -15.41 -2.87
N THR A 108 -11.79 -16.12 -2.20
CA THR A 108 -10.41 -15.68 -1.99
C THR A 108 -9.66 -15.55 -3.31
N LEU A 109 -9.77 -16.56 -4.18
CA LEU A 109 -9.12 -16.58 -5.48
C LEU A 109 -9.64 -15.44 -6.37
N LYS A 110 -10.96 -15.21 -6.38
CA LYS A 110 -11.57 -14.11 -7.13
C LYS A 110 -11.00 -12.76 -6.69
N ALA A 111 -11.04 -12.46 -5.39
CA ALA A 111 -10.55 -11.20 -4.85
C ALA A 111 -9.06 -10.97 -5.12
N ILE A 112 -8.24 -12.03 -4.99
CA ILE A 112 -6.81 -11.97 -5.33
C ILE A 112 -6.60 -11.71 -6.82
N ASN A 113 -7.31 -12.41 -7.70
CA ASN A 113 -7.15 -12.25 -9.14
C ASN A 113 -7.52 -10.83 -9.58
N ASP A 114 -8.59 -10.27 -9.01
CA ASP A 114 -8.98 -8.88 -9.24
C ASP A 114 -7.84 -7.92 -8.86
N MET A 115 -7.22 -8.10 -7.69
CA MET A 115 -6.06 -7.29 -7.28
C MET A 115 -4.81 -7.46 -8.17
N VAL A 116 -4.59 -8.66 -8.69
CA VAL A 116 -3.48 -8.92 -9.62
C VAL A 116 -3.73 -8.20 -10.94
N MET A 117 -4.97 -8.21 -11.46
CA MET A 117 -5.35 -7.48 -12.67
C MET A 117 -5.23 -5.96 -12.49
N GLU A 118 -5.53 -5.45 -11.29
CA GLU A 118 -5.33 -4.05 -10.91
C GLU A 118 -3.86 -3.66 -10.67
N GLY A 119 -2.94 -4.64 -10.69
CA GLY A 119 -1.50 -4.42 -10.49
C GLY A 119 -1.10 -4.10 -9.04
N ILE A 120 -2.00 -4.34 -8.08
CA ILE A 120 -1.73 -4.18 -6.65
C ILE A 120 -0.92 -5.35 -6.10
N VAL A 121 -1.17 -6.56 -6.62
CA VAL A 121 -0.59 -7.80 -6.12
C VAL A 121 0.36 -8.42 -7.14
N TRP A 122 1.51 -8.88 -6.65
CA TRP A 122 2.48 -9.67 -7.40
C TRP A 122 2.42 -11.12 -6.97
N ILE A 123 2.56 -12.05 -7.92
CA ILE A 123 2.54 -13.48 -7.66
C ILE A 123 3.98 -14.00 -7.57
N ASP A 124 4.29 -14.68 -6.47
CA ASP A 124 5.56 -15.35 -6.24
C ASP A 124 5.33 -16.85 -6.06
N LYS A 125 5.78 -17.64 -7.05
CA LYS A 125 5.69 -19.10 -7.05
C LYS A 125 6.98 -19.77 -6.55
N GLN A 126 7.98 -19.00 -6.14
CA GLN A 126 9.32 -19.48 -5.78
C GLN A 126 9.52 -19.58 -4.26
N SER A 127 8.43 -19.60 -3.48
CA SER A 127 8.52 -19.76 -2.03
C SER A 127 9.27 -21.05 -1.64
N PRO A 128 10.17 -20.99 -0.64
CA PRO A 128 10.85 -22.19 -0.11
C PRO A 128 9.91 -23.29 0.39
N THR A 129 8.68 -22.93 0.74
CA THR A 129 7.65 -23.88 1.22
C THR A 129 6.79 -24.46 0.09
N GLY A 130 7.00 -24.07 -1.17
CA GLY A 130 6.23 -24.51 -2.33
C GLY A 130 4.85 -23.86 -2.49
N HIS A 131 4.42 -23.04 -1.52
CA HIS A 131 3.16 -22.30 -1.61
C HIS A 131 3.31 -21.02 -2.43
N THR A 132 2.29 -20.68 -3.24
CA THR A 132 2.25 -19.38 -3.92
C THR A 132 2.02 -18.27 -2.91
N LEU A 133 2.90 -17.26 -2.92
CA LEU A 133 2.79 -16.05 -2.13
C LEU A 133 2.29 -14.90 -3.01
N TYR A 134 1.42 -14.09 -2.44
CA TYR A 134 0.86 -12.89 -3.04
C TYR A 134 1.45 -11.68 -2.31
N TRP A 135 2.27 -10.92 -3.01
CA TRP A 135 3.02 -9.79 -2.48
C TRP A 135 2.34 -8.47 -2.81
N PHE A 136 2.31 -7.56 -1.84
CA PHE A 136 1.78 -6.21 -1.97
C PHE A 136 2.95 -5.21 -1.96
N PRO A 137 3.44 -4.76 -3.12
CA PRO A 137 4.62 -3.91 -3.20
C PRO A 137 4.46 -2.61 -2.40
N GLY A 138 3.26 -2.04 -2.38
CA GLY A 138 2.94 -0.80 -1.66
C GLY A 138 2.87 -0.94 -0.13
N LEU A 139 2.83 -2.17 0.39
CA LEU A 139 2.81 -2.46 1.84
C LEU A 139 4.16 -2.93 2.36
N ARG A 140 5.09 -3.25 1.46
CA ARG A 140 6.41 -3.74 1.85
C ARG A 140 7.16 -2.58 2.51
N GLN A 141 7.55 -2.77 3.77
CA GLN A 141 8.47 -1.85 4.41
C GLN A 141 9.80 -1.95 3.68
N SER A 142 10.25 -0.82 3.10
CA SER A 142 11.60 -0.69 2.58
C SER A 142 12.56 -0.95 3.74
N LEU A 143 13.21 -2.12 3.75
CA LEU A 143 14.40 -2.31 4.55
C LEU A 143 15.41 -1.28 4.06
N SER A 144 15.66 -0.23 4.85
CA SER A 144 16.81 0.63 4.63
C SER A 144 18.05 -0.24 4.73
N TYR A 145 18.61 -0.63 3.58
CA TYR A 145 19.98 -1.08 3.54
C TYR A 145 20.83 0.13 3.94
N LYS A 146 21.44 0.03 5.12
CA LYS A 146 22.54 0.91 5.53
C LYS A 146 23.77 0.63 4.67
#